data_AF-A0A6I7HQ35-F1
#
_entry.id   AF-A0A6I7HQ35-F1
#
_cell.length_a   1.000
_cell.length_b   1.000
_cell.length_c   1.000
_cell.angle_alpha   90.00
_cell.angle_beta   90.00
_cell.angle_gamma   90.00
#
_symmetry.space_group_name_H-M   'P 1'
#
loop_
_entity.id
_entity.type
_entity.pdbx_description
1 polymer ?
#
loop_
_entity_poly.entity_id
_entity_poly.type
_entity_poly.pdbx_seq_one_letter_code
_entity_poly.pdbx_strand_id
1 'polypeptide(L)'
;MSKPTASLAILEARDGVAAGMLKRASERRRERDWKKMQELDIQISIEDDGWPPEPALQALCERVLGAAADYLAGYEGQPFPDMVPEVSLVFTDDAAIREINAEWRNQDKPTNVLSFPAFPLTPGGVPGPMLGDIVIARQTVEREADELSKTFEEHLTHLLVHGFLHLFGYDHMDASEAEIMEGLETRILASLGLSDPYAGQDPI
;
A
#
# COMPACT_ATOMS: atom_id res chain seq x y z
N MET A 1 21.92 -17.12 -65.67
CA MET A 1 22.34 -16.40 -64.44
C MET A 1 21.38 -15.24 -64.22
N SER A 2 20.42 -15.38 -63.30
CA SER A 2 19.48 -14.31 -62.94
C SER A 2 19.69 -13.97 -61.47
N LYS A 3 20.03 -12.71 -61.17
CA LYS A 3 20.24 -12.22 -59.81
C LYS A 3 18.88 -11.92 -59.17
N PRO A 4 18.66 -12.24 -57.88
CA PRO A 4 17.44 -11.83 -57.20
C PRO A 4 17.45 -10.33 -56.92
N THR A 5 16.28 -9.72 -57.14
CA THR A 5 15.95 -8.30 -56.97
C THR A 5 15.89 -7.92 -55.50
N ALA A 6 16.64 -6.88 -55.13
CA ALA A 6 16.73 -6.31 -53.79
C ALA A 6 15.46 -5.57 -53.30
N SER A 7 14.29 -5.80 -53.90
CA SER A 7 13.11 -4.95 -53.70
C SER A 7 12.15 -5.45 -52.62
N LEU A 8 12.21 -6.73 -52.21
CA LEU A 8 11.27 -7.28 -51.22
C LEU A 8 11.79 -7.13 -49.78
N ALA A 9 13.10 -7.22 -49.57
CA ALA A 9 13.73 -7.08 -48.24
C ALA A 9 13.61 -5.67 -47.65
N ILE A 10 13.37 -4.65 -48.48
CA ILE A 10 13.26 -3.25 -48.02
C ILE A 10 11.84 -2.93 -47.50
N LEU A 11 10.81 -3.67 -47.94
CA LEU A 11 9.43 -3.40 -47.53
C LEU A 11 9.12 -4.01 -46.15
N GLU A 12 9.53 -5.26 -45.91
CA GLU A 12 9.32 -5.94 -44.60
C GLU A 12 10.11 -5.26 -43.47
N ALA A 13 11.29 -4.70 -43.78
CA ALA A 13 12.07 -3.94 -42.80
C ALA A 13 11.39 -2.63 -42.37
N ARG A 14 10.54 -2.02 -43.22
CA ARG A 14 9.85 -0.76 -42.88
C ARG A 14 8.65 -1.00 -41.97
N ASP A 15 7.93 -2.09 -42.16
CA ASP A 15 6.78 -2.45 -41.30
C ASP A 15 7.23 -2.89 -39.89
N GLY A 16 8.34 -3.65 -39.79
CA GLY A 16 8.92 -4.01 -38.49
C GLY A 16 9.46 -2.82 -37.70
N VAL A 17 10.02 -1.82 -38.39
CA VAL A 17 10.51 -0.57 -37.77
C VAL A 17 9.35 0.33 -37.34
N ALA A 18 8.28 0.44 -38.14
CA ALA A 18 7.09 1.20 -37.80
C ALA A 18 6.33 0.60 -36.60
N ALA A 19 6.15 -0.73 -36.58
CA ALA A 19 5.56 -1.43 -35.44
C ALA A 19 6.42 -1.32 -34.17
N GLY A 20 7.75 -1.41 -34.32
CA GLY A 20 8.70 -1.20 -33.22
C GLY A 20 8.77 0.26 -32.73
N MET A 21 8.48 1.24 -33.58
CA MET A 21 8.37 2.65 -33.18
C MET A 21 7.05 2.93 -32.46
N LEU A 22 5.94 2.32 -32.90
CA LEU A 22 4.62 2.45 -32.24
C LEU A 22 4.61 1.75 -30.88
N LYS A 23 5.21 0.57 -30.76
CA LYS A 23 5.36 -0.13 -29.47
C LYS A 23 6.25 0.65 -28.51
N ARG A 24 7.39 1.15 -28.98
CA ARG A 24 8.24 2.04 -28.17
C ARG A 24 7.59 3.39 -27.88
N ALA A 25 6.70 3.89 -28.73
CA ALA A 25 5.95 5.11 -28.48
C ALA A 25 4.83 4.89 -27.46
N SER A 26 4.19 3.71 -27.42
CA SER A 26 3.21 3.36 -26.39
C SER A 26 3.88 3.00 -25.06
N GLU A 27 5.03 2.31 -25.09
CA GLU A 27 5.89 2.08 -23.94
C GLU A 27 6.40 3.41 -23.40
N ARG A 28 6.93 4.31 -24.24
CA ARG A 28 7.33 5.67 -23.83
C ARG A 28 6.17 6.61 -23.50
N ARG A 29 4.93 6.29 -23.90
CA ARG A 29 3.73 7.02 -23.46
C ARG A 29 3.34 6.54 -22.06
N ARG A 30 3.40 5.23 -21.80
CA ARG A 30 3.32 4.64 -20.45
C ARG A 30 4.47 5.06 -19.52
N GLU A 31 5.66 5.34 -20.08
CA GLU A 31 6.85 5.82 -19.35
C GLU A 31 6.84 7.36 -19.17
N ARG A 32 6.07 8.09 -20.00
CA ARG A 32 5.86 9.56 -19.94
C ARG A 32 4.53 9.97 -19.33
N ASP A 33 3.63 9.03 -19.06
CA ASP A 33 2.62 9.14 -18.01
C ASP A 33 3.41 9.14 -16.70
N TRP A 34 4.09 10.26 -16.47
CA TRP A 34 4.94 10.54 -15.33
C TRP A 34 4.22 10.07 -14.07
N LYS A 35 4.92 9.28 -13.25
CA LYS A 35 4.44 8.72 -11.99
C LYS A 35 3.74 9.83 -11.19
N LYS A 36 2.42 9.96 -11.33
CA LYS A 36 1.62 10.86 -10.51
C LYS A 36 1.69 10.22 -9.14
N MET A 37 2.64 10.68 -8.33
CA MET A 37 2.72 10.25 -6.95
C MET A 37 1.38 10.55 -6.33
N GLN A 38 0.76 9.55 -5.73
CA GLN A 38 -0.50 9.79 -5.05
C GLN A 38 -0.18 10.62 -3.82
N GLU A 39 -0.64 11.85 -3.83
CA GLU A 39 -0.56 12.74 -2.68
C GLU A 39 -1.67 12.35 -1.71
N LEU A 40 -1.34 12.30 -0.42
CA LEU A 40 -2.27 12.03 0.67
C LEU A 40 -2.17 13.19 1.66
N ASP A 41 -3.30 13.64 2.17
CA ASP A 41 -3.34 14.53 3.33
C ASP A 41 -3.29 13.67 4.59
N ILE A 42 -2.13 13.62 5.24
CA ILE A 42 -1.88 12.75 6.39
C ILE A 42 -2.03 13.58 7.67
N GLN A 43 -3.02 13.22 8.48
CA GLN A 43 -3.26 13.81 9.79
C GLN A 43 -2.76 12.87 10.89
N ILE A 44 -1.93 13.36 11.81
CA ILE A 44 -1.36 12.56 12.89
C ILE A 44 -1.85 13.08 14.25
N SER A 45 -2.30 12.16 15.11
CA SER A 45 -2.53 12.38 16.53
C SER A 45 -1.65 11.43 17.35
N ILE A 46 -0.92 11.96 18.34
CA ILE A 46 -0.08 11.18 19.26
C ILE A 46 -0.67 11.31 20.66
N GLU A 47 -1.11 10.21 21.23
CA GLU A 47 -1.84 10.16 22.51
C GLU A 47 -1.03 9.49 23.63
N ASP A 48 0.12 8.90 23.30
CA ASP A 48 1.05 8.27 24.23
C ASP A 48 2.48 8.82 24.03
N ASP A 49 3.13 9.22 25.13
CA ASP A 49 4.45 9.87 25.13
C ASP A 49 5.62 8.95 24.71
N GLY A 50 5.40 7.64 24.59
CA GLY A 50 6.41 6.67 24.22
C GLY A 50 6.63 6.52 22.72
N TRP A 51 5.79 7.15 21.89
CA TRP A 51 5.99 7.15 20.44
C TRP A 51 7.17 8.04 20.02
N PRO A 52 7.80 7.76 18.86
CA PRO A 52 8.71 8.71 18.21
C PRO A 52 8.05 10.09 18.05
N PRO A 53 8.85 11.17 18.02
CA PRO A 53 8.30 12.52 17.89
C PRO A 53 7.55 12.68 16.56
N GLU A 54 6.53 13.54 16.55
CA GLU A 54 5.64 13.76 15.40
C GLU A 54 6.35 13.93 14.05
N PRO A 55 7.46 14.71 13.92
CA PRO A 55 8.14 14.81 12.62
C PRO A 55 8.74 13.50 12.12
N ALA A 56 9.13 12.59 13.02
CA ALA A 56 9.65 11.28 12.65
C ALA A 56 8.52 10.35 12.21
N LEU A 57 7.37 10.37 12.91
CA LEU A 57 6.19 9.62 12.50
C LEU A 57 5.62 10.13 11.18
N GLN A 58 5.53 11.45 11.00
CA GLN A 58 5.10 12.08 9.76
C GLN A 58 5.95 11.61 8.57
N ALA A 59 7.28 11.67 8.69
CA ALA A 59 8.18 11.22 7.65
C ALA A 59 8.05 9.71 7.35
N LEU A 60 7.79 8.88 8.37
CA LEU A 60 7.53 7.46 8.21
C LEU A 60 6.21 7.23 7.45
N CYS A 61 5.10 7.85 7.90
CA CYS A 61 3.79 7.72 7.28
C CYS A 61 3.78 8.19 5.82
N GLU A 62 4.37 9.35 5.52
CA GLU A 62 4.49 9.86 4.14
C GLU A 62 5.22 8.87 3.23
N ARG A 63 6.34 8.31 3.71
CA ARG A 63 7.11 7.32 2.95
C ARG A 63 6.32 6.04 2.73
N VAL A 64 5.69 5.50 3.78
CA VAL A 64 5.03 4.19 3.74
C VAL A 64 3.69 4.25 3.01
N LEU A 65 2.82 5.19 3.38
CA LEU A 65 1.51 5.34 2.75
C LEU A 65 1.62 5.87 1.32
N GLY A 66 2.61 6.73 1.05
CA GLY A 66 2.92 7.16 -0.31
C GLY A 66 3.36 5.99 -1.21
N ALA A 67 4.20 5.07 -0.69
CA ALA A 67 4.58 3.87 -1.43
C ALA A 67 3.39 2.93 -1.66
N ALA A 68 2.53 2.72 -0.66
CA ALA A 68 1.32 1.91 -0.78
C ALA A 68 0.34 2.52 -1.81
N ALA A 69 0.08 3.82 -1.75
CA ALA A 69 -0.80 4.52 -2.67
C ALA A 69 -0.26 4.51 -4.11
N ASP A 70 1.05 4.76 -4.29
CA ASP A 70 1.72 4.62 -5.59
C ASP A 70 1.61 3.20 -6.14
N TYR A 71 1.75 2.19 -5.28
CA TYR A 71 1.65 0.79 -5.68
C TYR A 71 0.23 0.46 -6.14
N LEU A 72 -0.78 0.79 -5.32
CA LEU A 72 -2.19 0.56 -5.65
C LEU A 72 -2.58 1.27 -6.95
N ALA A 73 -2.23 2.54 -7.12
CA ALA A 73 -2.55 3.30 -8.33
C ALA A 73 -1.82 2.79 -9.57
N GLY A 74 -0.52 2.50 -9.44
CA GLY A 74 0.35 2.19 -10.58
C GLY A 74 0.30 0.72 -11.02
N TYR A 75 0.19 -0.22 -10.09
CA TYR A 75 0.26 -1.66 -10.37
C TYR A 75 -1.11 -2.33 -10.31
N GLU A 76 -1.94 -2.01 -9.30
CA GLU A 76 -3.28 -2.59 -9.17
C GLU A 76 -4.34 -1.83 -9.98
N GLY A 77 -4.02 -0.63 -10.47
CA GLY A 77 -4.97 0.22 -11.20
C GLY A 77 -6.09 0.77 -10.32
N GLN A 78 -5.87 0.81 -9.00
CA GLN A 78 -6.79 1.37 -8.01
C GLN A 78 -7.04 2.85 -8.32
N PRO A 79 -8.28 3.26 -8.58
CA PRO A 79 -8.57 4.67 -8.79
C PRO A 79 -8.51 5.46 -7.48
N PHE A 80 -8.05 6.70 -7.59
CA PHE A 80 -8.05 7.69 -6.52
C PHE A 80 -8.94 8.88 -6.95
N PRO A 81 -9.51 9.63 -5.99
CA PRO A 81 -10.29 10.84 -6.31
C PRO A 81 -9.41 11.90 -6.99
N ASP A 82 -10.07 12.84 -7.70
CA ASP A 82 -9.38 13.95 -8.38
C ASP A 82 -8.73 14.94 -7.39
N MET A 83 -9.18 14.93 -6.14
CA MET A 83 -8.61 15.71 -5.03
C MET A 83 -7.72 14.84 -4.15
N VAL A 84 -6.84 15.48 -3.38
CA VAL A 84 -5.99 14.81 -2.39
C VAL A 84 -6.90 14.21 -1.31
N PRO A 85 -6.92 12.87 -1.12
CA PRO A 85 -7.70 12.26 -0.07
C PRO A 85 -6.97 12.32 1.28
N GLU A 86 -7.75 12.41 2.35
CA GLU A 86 -7.27 12.51 3.73
C GLU A 86 -7.24 11.15 4.43
N VAL A 87 -6.21 10.90 5.24
CA VAL A 87 -6.11 9.74 6.13
C VAL A 87 -5.63 10.19 7.51
N SER A 88 -6.29 9.71 8.56
CA SER A 88 -5.93 10.01 9.95
C SER A 88 -5.19 8.83 10.57
N LEU A 89 -4.11 9.12 11.28
CA LEU A 89 -3.31 8.15 12.03
C LEU A 89 -3.35 8.54 13.51
N VAL A 90 -3.80 7.61 14.35
CA VAL A 90 -3.85 7.79 15.80
C VAL A 90 -2.85 6.84 16.44
N PHE A 91 -1.78 7.41 16.98
CA PHE A 91 -0.73 6.70 17.69
C PHE A 91 -1.02 6.74 19.19
N THR A 92 -1.53 5.62 19.73
CA THR A 92 -2.09 5.55 21.08
C THR A 92 -1.47 4.38 21.88
N ASP A 93 -2.05 4.05 23.04
CA ASP A 93 -1.63 2.95 23.90
C ASP A 93 -2.57 1.74 23.88
N ASP A 94 -2.13 0.63 24.49
CA ASP A 94 -2.90 -0.61 24.63
C ASP A 94 -4.23 -0.40 25.39
N ALA A 95 -4.31 0.56 26.31
CA ALA A 95 -5.51 0.81 27.08
C ALA A 95 -6.59 1.49 26.22
N ALA A 96 -6.21 2.55 25.49
CA ALA A 96 -7.07 3.27 24.58
C ALA A 96 -7.55 2.38 23.42
N ILE A 97 -6.66 1.64 22.76
CA ILE A 97 -7.08 0.77 21.66
C ILE A 97 -7.98 -0.37 22.13
N ARG A 98 -7.79 -0.87 23.37
CA ARG A 98 -8.67 -1.89 23.96
C ARG A 98 -10.09 -1.38 24.12
N GLU A 99 -10.26 -0.14 24.57
CA GLU A 99 -11.58 0.50 24.68
C GLU A 99 -12.24 0.60 23.30
N ILE A 100 -11.50 1.05 22.29
CA ILE A 100 -11.97 1.13 20.90
C ILE A 100 -12.33 -0.28 20.36
N ASN A 101 -11.49 -1.28 20.61
CA ASN A 101 -11.73 -2.65 20.16
C ASN A 101 -12.96 -3.27 20.83
N ALA A 102 -13.19 -2.97 22.11
CA ALA A 102 -14.37 -3.39 22.85
C ALA A 102 -15.64 -2.74 22.27
N GLU A 103 -15.61 -1.44 22.00
CA GLU A 103 -16.74 -0.68 21.48
C GLU A 103 -17.11 -1.09 20.04
N TRP A 104 -16.12 -1.16 19.15
CA TRP A 104 -16.38 -1.30 17.71
C TRP A 104 -16.32 -2.75 17.21
N ARG A 105 -15.59 -3.64 17.88
CA ARG A 105 -15.42 -5.04 17.47
C ARG A 105 -15.94 -6.03 18.51
N ASN A 106 -16.48 -5.58 19.64
CA ASN A 106 -16.87 -6.42 20.78
C ASN A 106 -15.72 -7.30 21.30
N GLN A 107 -14.48 -6.79 21.23
CA GLN A 107 -13.29 -7.49 21.70
C GLN A 107 -12.61 -6.70 22.82
N ASP A 108 -12.84 -7.12 24.07
CA ASP A 108 -12.24 -6.48 25.25
C ASP A 108 -10.78 -6.91 25.48
N LYS A 109 -9.91 -6.60 24.50
CA LYS A 109 -8.47 -6.85 24.54
C LYS A 109 -7.73 -5.82 23.67
N PRO A 110 -6.48 -5.48 24.00
CA PRO A 110 -5.63 -4.70 23.11
C PRO A 110 -5.39 -5.45 21.78
N THR A 111 -5.10 -4.69 20.74
CA THR A 111 -4.69 -5.17 19.42
C THR A 111 -3.60 -4.24 18.88
N ASN A 112 -2.88 -4.63 17.84
CA ASN A 112 -1.83 -3.82 17.24
C ASN A 112 -2.38 -2.62 16.46
N VAL A 113 -3.36 -2.87 15.58
CA VAL A 113 -3.97 -1.89 14.68
C VAL A 113 -5.48 -2.12 14.54
N LEU A 114 -6.21 -1.01 14.39
CA LEU A 114 -7.60 -1.00 13.93
C LEU A 114 -7.71 -0.01 12.76
N SER A 115 -8.53 -0.35 11.78
CA SER A 115 -8.78 0.50 10.61
C SER A 115 -10.27 0.75 10.44
N PHE A 116 -10.63 2.00 10.21
CA PHE A 116 -11.99 2.49 10.11
C PHE A 116 -12.17 3.27 8.80
N PRO A 117 -12.58 2.61 7.71
CA PRO A 117 -12.89 3.30 6.46
C PRO A 117 -14.00 4.33 6.69
N ALA A 118 -13.81 5.56 6.20
CA ALA A 118 -14.81 6.62 6.34
C ALA A 118 -16.12 6.26 5.62
N PHE A 119 -16.00 5.52 4.52
CA PHE A 119 -17.11 4.95 3.77
C PHE A 119 -16.79 3.53 3.33
N PRO A 120 -17.79 2.63 3.20
CA PRO A 120 -17.57 1.32 2.63
C PRO A 120 -16.97 1.41 1.22
N LEU A 121 -15.86 0.71 1.02
CA LEU A 121 -15.19 0.60 -0.28
C LEU A 121 -14.95 -0.88 -0.58
N THR A 122 -15.04 -1.24 -1.86
CA THR A 122 -14.56 -2.52 -2.37
C THR A 122 -13.31 -2.28 -3.22
N PRO A 123 -12.33 -3.19 -3.25
CA PRO A 123 -11.14 -3.03 -4.08
C PRO A 123 -11.48 -2.67 -5.54
N GLY A 124 -10.78 -1.67 -6.08
CA GLY A 124 -11.03 -1.11 -7.42
C GLY A 124 -12.12 -0.03 -7.49
N GLY A 125 -12.85 0.24 -6.40
CA GLY A 125 -13.78 1.37 -6.29
C GLY A 125 -13.06 2.71 -6.04
N VAL A 126 -13.68 3.84 -6.38
CA VAL A 126 -13.10 5.17 -6.09
C VAL A 126 -13.41 5.56 -4.64
N PRO A 127 -12.41 5.79 -3.77
CA PRO A 127 -12.68 6.23 -2.41
C PRO A 127 -13.19 7.67 -2.36
N GLY A 128 -13.82 8.02 -1.25
CA GLY A 128 -14.21 9.40 -0.96
C GLY A 128 -13.00 10.31 -0.66
N PRO A 129 -13.24 11.61 -0.41
CA PRO A 129 -12.18 12.55 -0.04
C PRO A 129 -11.55 12.25 1.34
N MET A 130 -12.24 11.48 2.18
CA MET A 130 -11.72 10.96 3.44
C MET A 130 -11.60 9.44 3.28
N LEU A 131 -10.39 8.91 3.48
CA LEU A 131 -10.14 7.47 3.47
C LEU A 131 -10.60 6.83 4.78
N GLY A 132 -10.30 7.47 5.91
CA GLY A 132 -10.66 7.00 7.24
C GLY A 132 -9.50 7.06 8.22
N ASP A 133 -9.61 6.27 9.29
CA ASP A 133 -8.70 6.31 10.43
C ASP A 133 -7.93 4.98 10.58
N ILE A 134 -6.66 5.06 10.94
CA ILE A 134 -5.83 3.93 11.37
C ILE A 134 -5.35 4.22 12.80
N VAL A 135 -5.74 3.37 13.74
CA VAL A 135 -5.40 3.50 15.16
C VAL A 135 -4.40 2.41 15.52
N ILE A 136 -3.26 2.78 16.12
CA ILE A 136 -2.15 1.86 16.40
C ILE A 136 -1.74 1.97 17.87
N ALA A 137 -1.53 0.84 18.54
CA ALA A 137 -1.13 0.79 19.95
C ALA A 137 0.32 0.38 20.17
N ARG A 138 1.11 1.27 20.79
CA ARG A 138 2.56 1.14 20.87
C ARG A 138 3.02 -0.15 21.54
N GLN A 139 2.47 -0.46 22.70
CA GLN A 139 2.96 -1.56 23.54
C GLN A 139 2.73 -2.92 22.87
N THR A 140 1.62 -3.06 22.13
CA THR A 140 1.40 -4.25 21.30
C THR A 140 2.36 -4.32 20.11
N VAL A 141 2.61 -3.20 19.41
CA VAL A 141 3.61 -3.17 18.33
C VAL A 141 5.02 -3.51 18.81
N GLU A 142 5.45 -2.95 19.95
CA GLU A 142 6.75 -3.25 20.56
C GLU A 142 6.88 -4.74 20.91
N ARG A 143 5.87 -5.31 21.57
CA ARG A 143 5.84 -6.72 21.95
C ARG A 143 5.89 -7.64 20.74
N GLU A 144 5.08 -7.38 19.72
CA GLU A 144 5.05 -8.20 18.50
C GLU A 144 6.35 -8.07 17.69
N ALA A 145 6.96 -6.89 17.63
CA ALA A 145 8.25 -6.71 16.98
C ALA A 145 9.32 -7.59 17.64
N ASP A 146 9.39 -7.60 18.97
CA ASP A 146 10.30 -8.48 19.72
C ASP A 146 10.02 -9.97 19.48
N GLU A 147 8.75 -10.39 19.52
CA GLU A 147 8.32 -11.77 19.28
C GLU A 147 8.67 -12.25 17.86
N LEU A 148 8.54 -11.37 16.87
CA LEU A 148 8.84 -11.63 15.47
C LEU A 148 10.32 -11.43 15.13
N SER A 149 11.16 -11.02 16.09
CA SER A 149 12.56 -10.64 15.86
C SER A 149 12.73 -9.58 14.76
N LYS A 150 11.80 -8.64 14.70
CA LYS A 150 11.81 -7.47 13.80
C LYS A 150 12.13 -6.21 14.60
N THR A 151 12.60 -5.17 13.93
CA THR A 151 12.67 -3.85 14.57
C THR A 151 11.26 -3.26 14.72
N PHE A 152 11.10 -2.35 15.68
CA PHE A 152 9.85 -1.60 15.87
C PHE A 152 9.40 -0.89 14.59
N GLU A 153 10.33 -0.25 13.86
CA GLU A 153 10.01 0.45 12.61
C GLU A 153 9.56 -0.51 11.50
N GLU A 154 10.17 -1.69 11.38
CA GLU A 154 9.76 -2.70 10.40
C GLU A 154 8.34 -3.20 10.66
N HIS A 155 8.02 -3.53 11.91
CA HIS A 155 6.69 -4.00 12.28
C HIS A 155 5.64 -2.88 12.15
N LEU A 156 5.97 -1.66 12.58
CA LEU A 156 5.10 -0.50 12.38
C LEU A 156 4.85 -0.22 10.89
N THR A 157 5.88 -0.36 10.04
CA THR A 157 5.74 -0.20 8.59
C THR A 157 4.78 -1.22 8.00
N HIS A 158 4.87 -2.48 8.44
CA HIS A 158 3.91 -3.52 8.05
C HIS A 158 2.48 -3.13 8.46
N LEU A 159 2.26 -2.73 9.71
CA LEU A 159 0.93 -2.36 10.20
C LEU A 159 0.34 -1.12 9.52
N LEU A 160 1.17 -0.15 9.13
CA LEU A 160 0.73 1.01 8.34
C LEU A 160 0.25 0.59 6.94
N VAL A 161 0.98 -0.32 6.26
CA VAL A 161 0.54 -0.86 4.97
C VAL A 161 -0.75 -1.67 5.14
N HIS A 162 -0.79 -2.55 6.13
CA HIS A 162 -1.95 -3.38 6.45
C HIS A 162 -3.21 -2.54 6.70
N GLY A 163 -3.12 -1.56 7.60
CA GLY A 163 -4.24 -0.69 7.92
C GLY A 163 -4.69 0.15 6.73
N PHE A 164 -3.74 0.61 5.90
CA PHE A 164 -4.06 1.35 4.69
C PHE A 164 -4.81 0.49 3.66
N LEU A 165 -4.41 -0.77 3.46
CA LEU A 165 -5.12 -1.70 2.58
C LEU A 165 -6.56 -1.95 3.04
N HIS A 166 -6.80 -2.03 4.35
CA HIS A 166 -8.16 -2.13 4.89
C HIS A 166 -9.03 -0.90 4.57
N LEU A 167 -8.46 0.31 4.50
CA LEU A 167 -9.20 1.51 4.06
C LEU A 167 -9.67 1.41 2.60
N PHE A 168 -9.00 0.58 1.78
CA PHE A 168 -9.38 0.31 0.38
C PHE A 168 -10.32 -0.90 0.21
N GLY A 169 -10.73 -1.52 1.32
CA GLY A 169 -11.65 -2.67 1.32
C GLY A 169 -10.97 -4.01 1.05
N TYR A 170 -9.64 -4.08 1.09
CA TYR A 170 -8.97 -5.37 1.17
C TYR A 170 -9.17 -5.94 2.58
N ASP A 171 -9.42 -7.24 2.67
CA ASP A 171 -9.65 -7.95 3.93
C ASP A 171 -8.92 -9.31 3.89
N HIS A 172 -8.86 -9.98 5.03
CA HIS A 172 -8.20 -11.28 5.19
C HIS A 172 -9.08 -12.26 6.01
N MET A 173 -10.41 -12.10 5.95
CA MET A 173 -11.34 -12.96 6.69
C MET A 173 -11.43 -14.38 6.11
N ASP A 174 -11.24 -14.54 4.81
CA ASP A 174 -11.13 -15.84 4.14
C ASP A 174 -9.82 -15.99 3.37
N ALA A 175 -9.44 -17.24 3.10
CA ALA A 175 -8.14 -17.57 2.51
C ALA A 175 -7.89 -16.93 1.14
N SER A 176 -8.96 -16.69 0.35
CA SER A 176 -8.81 -16.09 -0.98
C SER A 176 -8.59 -14.58 -0.90
N GLU A 177 -9.25 -13.92 0.05
CA GLU A 177 -9.02 -12.50 0.34
C GLU A 177 -7.64 -12.30 1.00
N ALA A 178 -7.27 -13.17 1.94
CA ALA A 178 -5.97 -13.18 2.59
C ALA A 178 -4.83 -13.33 1.58
N GLU A 179 -4.88 -14.31 0.66
CA GLU A 179 -3.85 -14.49 -0.37
C GLU A 179 -3.62 -13.21 -1.21
N ILE A 180 -4.70 -12.47 -1.51
CA ILE A 180 -4.62 -11.19 -2.23
C ILE A 180 -3.97 -10.12 -1.36
N MET A 181 -4.49 -9.91 -0.14
CA MET A 181 -4.03 -8.85 0.76
C MET A 181 -2.58 -9.06 1.19
N GLU A 182 -2.22 -10.27 1.62
CA GLU A 182 -0.85 -10.65 1.99
C GLU A 182 0.11 -10.44 0.80
N GLY A 183 -0.31 -10.85 -0.41
CA GLY A 183 0.47 -10.64 -1.63
C GLY A 183 0.72 -9.17 -1.94
N LEU A 184 -0.23 -8.27 -1.63
CA LEU A 184 -0.05 -6.83 -1.76
C LEU A 184 0.92 -6.29 -0.71
N GLU A 185 0.74 -6.69 0.55
CA GLU A 185 1.62 -6.30 1.64
C GLU A 185 3.08 -6.68 1.36
N THR A 186 3.34 -7.93 0.96
CA THR A 186 4.69 -8.39 0.62
C THR A 186 5.31 -7.56 -0.50
N ARG A 187 4.57 -7.21 -1.55
CA ARG A 187 5.08 -6.41 -2.68
C ARG A 187 5.33 -4.95 -2.30
N ILE A 188 4.44 -4.36 -1.52
CA ILE A 188 4.59 -2.98 -1.03
C ILE A 188 5.78 -2.89 -0.07
N LEU A 189 5.90 -3.83 0.87
CA LEU A 189 7.02 -3.90 1.82
C LEU A 189 8.36 -4.13 1.11
N ALA A 190 8.39 -4.99 0.09
CA ALA A 190 9.58 -5.18 -0.73
C ALA A 190 10.01 -3.88 -1.44
N SER A 191 9.05 -3.05 -1.89
CA SER A 191 9.34 -1.74 -2.49
C SER A 191 9.93 -0.74 -1.48
N LEU A 192 9.65 -0.94 -0.19
CA LEU A 192 10.19 -0.17 0.94
C LEU A 192 11.52 -0.75 1.46
N GLY A 193 12.03 -1.82 0.84
CA GLY A 193 13.28 -2.47 1.23
C GLY A 193 13.13 -3.44 2.41
N LEU A 194 11.91 -3.81 2.77
CA LEU A 194 11.63 -4.74 3.87
C LEU A 194 11.45 -6.17 3.36
N SER A 195 11.74 -7.13 4.23
CA SER A 195 11.54 -8.56 3.95
C SER A 195 10.05 -8.92 4.01
N ASP A 196 9.70 -10.02 3.36
CA ASP A 196 8.34 -10.59 3.39
C ASP A 196 7.90 -10.87 4.84
N PRO A 197 6.82 -10.24 5.34
CA PRO A 197 6.39 -10.41 6.71
C PRO A 197 5.85 -11.82 7.01
N TYR A 198 5.49 -12.59 5.97
CA TYR A 198 4.92 -13.93 6.04
C TYR A 198 5.96 -15.05 5.81
N ALA A 199 7.23 -14.70 5.63
CA ALA A 199 8.28 -15.67 5.35
C ALA A 199 8.35 -16.76 6.44
N GLY A 200 8.03 -18.01 6.07
CA GLY A 200 8.06 -19.15 6.98
C GLY A 200 6.70 -19.48 7.63
N GLN A 201 5.62 -18.83 7.22
CA GLN A 201 4.25 -19.17 7.58
C GLN A 201 3.51 -19.74 6.35
N ASP A 202 2.56 -20.64 6.57
CA ASP A 202 1.61 -21.02 5.53
C ASP A 202 0.56 -19.89 5.42
N PRO A 203 0.12 -19.50 4.21
CA PRO A 203 -0.99 -18.56 4.03
C PRO A 203 -2.22 -19.04 4.80
N ILE A 204 -2.92 -18.11 5.47
CA ILE A 204 -4.08 -18.42 6.33
C ILE A 204 -5.26 -18.96 5.50
#